data_AF-A0A2B2LYR9-F1
#
_entry.id   AF-A0A2B2LYR9-F1
#
_cell.length_a   1.000
_cell.length_b   1.000
_cell.length_c   1.000
_cell.angle_alpha   90.00
_cell.angle_beta   90.00
_cell.angle_gamma   90.00
#
_symmetry.space_group_name_H-M   'P 1'
#
loop_
_entity.id
_entity.type
_entity.pdbx_description
1 polymer ?
#
loop_
_entity_poly.entity_id
_entity_poly.type
_entity_poly.pdbx_seq_one_letter_code
_entity_poly.pdbx_strand_id
1 'polypeptide(L)'
;MKNENPPRIRTTRAGKMQFKASDGVWYDLNKSDMTHLTDAVSWWNSIGRHYGAKSKKVRKWMLDSVNYELDHFSLNRSAGAKLGERYLPPTKK
;
A
#
# COMPACT_ATOMS: atom_id res chain seq x y z
N MET A 1 16.30 -1.08 2.68
CA MET A 1 15.26 -0.62 3.63
C MET A 1 15.59 0.82 4.01
N LYS A 2 14.60 1.71 4.04
CA LYS A 2 14.83 3.08 4.52
C LYS A 2 15.22 2.98 6.01
N ASN A 3 16.25 3.70 6.43
CA ASN A 3 16.65 3.78 7.84
C ASN A 3 15.63 4.67 8.57
N GLU A 4 14.49 4.10 8.93
CA GLU A 4 13.42 4.80 9.64
C GLU A 4 13.79 4.98 11.12
N ASN A 5 13.58 6.20 11.65
CA ASN A 5 13.78 6.52 13.06
C ASN A 5 12.49 7.10 13.65
N PRO A 6 11.81 6.41 14.59
CA PRO A 6 12.15 5.10 15.15
C PRO A 6 11.95 3.94 14.14
N PRO A 7 12.64 2.81 14.34
CA PRO A 7 12.46 1.64 13.47
C PRO A 7 11.03 1.10 13.56
N ARG A 8 10.40 0.84 12.40
CA ARG A 8 9.06 0.22 12.32
C ARG A 8 9.08 -1.31 12.32
N ILE A 9 10.25 -1.95 12.43
CA ILE A 9 10.41 -3.40 12.55
C ILE A 9 11.23 -3.69 13.80
N ARG A 10 10.84 -4.71 14.57
CA ARG A 10 11.55 -5.16 15.78
C ARG A 10 11.57 -6.67 15.90
N THR A 11 12.55 -7.19 16.63
CA THR A 11 12.58 -8.59 17.08
C THR A 11 12.28 -8.63 18.57
N THR A 12 11.30 -9.44 18.98
CA THR A 12 10.94 -9.64 20.38
C THR A 12 11.99 -10.50 21.10
N ARG A 13 11.98 -10.50 22.44
CA ARG A 13 12.86 -11.37 23.24
C ARG A 13 12.70 -12.86 22.92
N ALA A 14 11.52 -13.27 22.47
CA ALA A 14 11.21 -14.64 22.04
C ALA A 14 11.59 -14.93 20.58
N GLY A 15 12.32 -14.03 19.90
CA GLY A 15 12.78 -14.21 18.51
C GLY A 15 11.72 -13.93 17.44
N LYS A 16 10.49 -13.55 17.80
CA LYS A 16 9.45 -13.19 16.80
C LYS A 16 9.71 -11.81 16.20
N MET A 17 9.64 -11.71 14.88
CA MET A 17 9.68 -10.44 14.15
C MET A 17 8.30 -9.79 14.10
N GLN A 18 8.26 -8.50 14.43
CA GLN A 18 7.06 -7.68 14.41
C GLN A 18 7.29 -6.38 13.65
N PHE A 19 6.20 -5.80 13.15
CA PHE A 19 6.20 -4.49 12.52
C PHE A 19 5.14 -3.58 13.14
N LYS A 20 5.36 -2.27 13.07
CA LYS A 20 4.42 -1.26 13.53
C LYS A 20 3.52 -0.82 12.38
N ALA A 21 2.25 -1.21 12.44
CA ALA A 21 1.21 -0.87 11.48
C ALA A 21 0.83 0.62 11.52
N SER A 22 -0.01 1.05 10.57
CA SER A 22 -0.47 2.44 10.43
C SER A 22 -1.30 2.92 11.63
N ASP A 23 -1.96 2.00 12.35
CA ASP A 23 -2.68 2.27 13.60
C ASP A 23 -1.77 2.42 14.83
N GLY A 24 -0.46 2.26 14.64
CA GLY A 24 0.55 2.36 15.69
C GLY A 24 0.72 1.10 16.54
N VAL A 25 0.00 0.02 16.25
CA VAL A 25 0.07 -1.26 16.96
C VAL A 25 1.16 -2.16 16.35
N TRP A 26 1.79 -2.98 17.19
CA TRP A 26 2.77 -3.97 16.75
C TRP A 26 2.10 -5.29 16.41
N TYR A 27 2.30 -5.76 15.17
CA TYR A 27 1.78 -7.04 14.68
C TYR A 27 2.92 -7.97 14.27
N ASP A 28 2.65 -9.28 14.29
CA ASP A 28 3.58 -10.27 13.75
C ASP A 28 3.78 -10.05 12.25
N LEU A 29 5.02 -10.19 11.77
CA LEU A 29 5.38 -9.91 10.38
C LEU A 29 4.56 -10.74 9.37
N ASN A 30 4.10 -11.93 9.75
CA ASN A 30 3.24 -12.78 8.91
C ASN A 30 1.81 -12.24 8.72
N LYS A 31 1.43 -11.18 9.44
CA LYS A 31 0.16 -10.45 9.27
C LYS A 31 0.32 -9.16 8.47
N SER A 32 1.48 -8.96 7.85
CA SER A 32 1.71 -7.81 6.99
C SER A 32 1.22 -8.03 5.57
N ASP A 33 0.73 -6.95 4.95
CA ASP A 33 0.54 -6.80 3.51
C ASP A 33 1.30 -5.54 3.04
N MET A 34 1.65 -5.50 1.76
CA MET A 34 2.11 -4.26 1.12
C MET A 34 0.91 -3.41 0.72
N THR A 35 0.76 -2.27 1.38
CA THR A 35 -0.34 -1.32 1.19
C THR A 35 0.13 -0.14 0.36
N HIS A 36 -0.66 0.32 -0.60
CA HIS A 36 -0.29 1.52 -1.36
C HIS A 36 -0.39 2.76 -0.46
N LEU A 37 0.57 3.67 -0.59
CA LEU A 37 0.56 4.98 0.08
C LEU A 37 -0.56 5.89 -0.42
N THR A 38 -0.95 5.72 -1.69
CA THR A 38 -2.12 6.37 -2.28
C THR A 38 -3.05 5.28 -2.77
N ASP A 39 -4.32 5.34 -2.36
CA ASP A 39 -5.32 4.38 -2.77
C ASP A 39 -5.34 4.20 -4.30
N ALA A 40 -5.21 2.94 -4.72
CA ALA A 40 -5.04 2.62 -6.15
C ALA A 40 -6.23 3.07 -7.00
N VAL A 41 -7.45 3.04 -6.45
CA VAL A 41 -8.66 3.52 -7.12
C VAL A 41 -8.65 5.04 -7.27
N SER A 42 -8.28 5.78 -6.22
CA SER A 42 -8.21 7.24 -6.23
C SER A 42 -7.11 7.74 -7.17
N TRP A 43 -5.93 7.10 -7.15
CA TRP A 43 -4.86 7.40 -8.10
C TRP A 43 -5.26 7.09 -9.54
N TRP A 44 -5.92 5.95 -9.77
CA TRP A 44 -6.41 5.61 -11.10
C TRP A 44 -7.42 6.65 -11.61
N ASN A 45 -8.39 7.01 -10.77
CA ASN A 45 -9.47 7.92 -11.14
C ASN A 45 -8.97 9.35 -11.40
N SER A 46 -7.92 9.78 -10.71
CA SER A 46 -7.34 11.13 -10.87
C SER A 46 -6.25 11.22 -11.94
N ILE A 47 -5.39 10.21 -12.05
CA ILE A 47 -4.17 10.27 -12.88
C ILE A 47 -4.08 9.07 -13.83
N GLY A 48 -4.16 7.85 -13.30
CA GLY A 48 -3.82 6.63 -14.03
C GLY A 48 -4.65 6.39 -15.29
N ARG A 49 -5.96 6.64 -15.21
CA ARG A 49 -6.90 6.44 -16.33
C ARG A 49 -6.57 7.26 -17.57
N HIS A 50 -5.83 8.36 -17.42
CA HIS A 50 -5.43 9.25 -18.50
C HIS A 50 -4.19 8.79 -19.27
N TYR A 51 -3.46 7.80 -18.74
CA TYR A 51 -2.35 7.16 -19.45
C TYR A 51 -2.78 5.94 -20.26
N GLY A 52 -3.98 5.42 -20.03
CA GLY A 52 -4.49 4.20 -20.64
C GLY A 52 -4.19 2.95 -19.81
N ALA A 53 -5.10 1.99 -19.89
CA ALA A 53 -4.98 0.73 -19.16
C ALA A 53 -3.70 -0.01 -19.58
N LYS A 54 -2.96 -0.56 -18.62
CA LYS A 54 -1.71 -1.30 -18.85
C LYS A 54 -0.57 -0.50 -19.53
N SER A 55 -0.69 0.83 -19.64
CA SER A 55 0.39 1.67 -20.16
C SER A 55 1.68 1.50 -19.35
N LYS A 56 2.84 1.77 -19.96
CA LYS A 56 4.14 1.71 -19.27
C LYS A 56 4.17 2.57 -18.01
N LYS A 57 3.49 3.73 -18.01
CA LYS A 57 3.39 4.62 -16.85
C LYS A 57 2.56 4.01 -15.71
N VAL A 58 1.39 3.47 -16.02
CA VAL A 58 0.54 2.79 -15.02
C VAL A 58 1.27 1.57 -14.45
N ARG A 59 1.88 0.74 -15.30
CA ARG A 59 2.67 -0.41 -14.85
C ARG A 59 3.85 -0.01 -13.97
N LYS A 60 4.56 1.06 -14.34
CA LYS A 60 5.65 1.58 -13.51
C LYS A 60 5.13 1.99 -12.13
N TRP A 61 4.03 2.74 -12.06
CA TRP A 61 3.45 3.15 -10.77
C TRP A 61 3.01 1.95 -9.91
N MET A 62 2.29 0.99 -10.50
CA MET A 62 1.83 -0.23 -9.81
C MET A 62 2.96 -1.16 -9.34
N LEU A 63 4.17 -1.06 -9.90
CA LEU A 63 5.29 -1.95 -9.58
C LEU A 63 6.41 -1.24 -8.80
N ASP A 64 6.30 0.07 -8.61
CA ASP A 64 7.31 0.83 -7.91
C ASP A 64 7.12 0.67 -6.40
N SER A 65 8.08 0.02 -5.75
CA SER A 65 8.02 -0.27 -4.31
C SER A 65 8.00 0.98 -3.45
N VAL A 66 8.39 2.15 -3.99
CA VAL A 66 8.30 3.43 -3.26
C VAL A 66 6.84 3.86 -3.00
N ASN A 67 5.88 3.30 -3.75
CA ASN A 67 4.45 3.58 -3.59
C ASN A 67 3.79 2.70 -2.53
N TYR A 68 4.54 1.86 -1.84
CA TYR A 68 4.02 0.92 -0.87
C TYR A 68 4.67 1.06 0.50
N GLU A 69 3.89 0.77 1.53
CA GLU A 69 4.38 0.53 2.90
C GLU A 69 3.84 -0.78 3.47
N LEU A 70 4.49 -1.26 4.53
CA LEU A 70 4.06 -2.43 5.25
C LEU A 70 2.92 -2.06 6.21
N ASP A 71 1.76 -2.70 6.09
CA ASP A 71 0.64 -2.50 7.01
C ASP A 71 -0.06 -3.82 7.37
N HIS A 72 -0.93 -3.80 8.38
CA HIS A 72 -1.72 -4.97 8.74
C HIS A 72 -2.78 -5.27 7.66
N PHE A 73 -2.88 -6.53 7.22
CA PHE A 73 -3.76 -6.93 6.10
C PHE A 73 -5.22 -6.47 6.28
N SER A 74 -5.73 -6.44 7.50
CA SER A 74 -7.11 -6.02 7.78
C SER A 74 -7.29 -4.51 7.63
N LEU A 75 -6.27 -3.71 7.98
CA LEU A 75 -6.31 -2.26 7.85
C LEU A 75 -6.30 -1.89 6.36
N ASN A 76 -5.35 -2.45 5.61
CA ASN A 76 -5.23 -2.31 4.15
C ASN A 76 -6.58 -2.55 3.43
N ARG A 77 -7.21 -3.71 3.70
CA ARG A 77 -8.49 -4.07 3.09
C ARG A 77 -9.62 -3.12 3.49
N SER A 78 -9.64 -2.69 4.75
CA SER A 78 -10.68 -1.78 5.26
C SER A 78 -10.53 -0.36 4.70
N ALA A 79 -9.31 0.10 4.43
CA ALA A 79 -9.04 1.43 3.91
C ALA A 79 -9.71 1.62 2.54
N GLY A 80 -9.45 0.69 1.61
CA GLY A 80 -10.09 0.72 0.29
C GLY A 80 -11.62 0.63 0.35
N ALA A 81 -12.17 -0.19 1.25
CA ALA A 81 -13.62 -0.32 1.43
C ALA A 81 -14.28 0.98 1.92
N LYS A 82 -13.60 1.76 2.76
CA LYS A 82 -14.11 3.02 3.32
C LYS A 82 -14.18 4.17 2.30
N LEU A 83 -13.44 4.10 1.20
CA LEU A 83 -13.42 5.15 0.18
C LEU A 83 -14.77 5.29 -0.55
N GLY A 84 -15.50 4.18 -0.71
CA GLY A 84 -16.73 4.17 -1.52
C GLY A 84 -16.52 4.41 -3.02
N GLU A 85 -15.26 4.44 -3.48
CA GLU A 85 -14.91 4.70 -4.87
C GLU A 85 -15.02 3.45 -5.75
N ARG A 86 -15.28 3.67 -7.04
CA ARG A 86 -15.20 2.64 -8.09
C ARG A 86 -14.24 3.06 -9.18
N TYR A 87 -13.61 2.09 -9.82
CA TYR A 87 -12.74 2.35 -10.96
C TYR A 87 -13.52 2.94 -12.13
N LEU A 88 -13.11 4.11 -12.62
CA LEU A 88 -13.64 4.70 -13.84
C LEU A 88 -12.99 4.07 -15.09
N PRO A 89 -13.64 4.11 -16.26
CA PRO A 89 -13.02 3.62 -17.49
C PRO A 89 -11.79 4.47 -17.89
N PRO A 90 -10.80 3.87 -18.57
CA PRO A 90 -9.65 4.60 -19.11
C PRO A 90 -10.10 5.63 -20.13
N THR A 91 -9.48 6.81 -20.14
CA THR A 91 -9.79 7.85 -21.12
C THR A 91 -8.94 7.74 -22.38
N LYS A 92 -7.88 6.92 -22.35
CA LYS A 92 -7.09 6.54 -23.52
C LYS A 92 -7.22 5.05 -23.75
N LYS A 93 -7.50 4.66 -24.99
CA LYS A 93 -7.52 3.27 -25.43
C LYS A 93 -6.10 2.75 -25.61
#